data_AF-A0A9W9ZHI1-F1
#
_entry.id   AF-A0A9W9ZHI1-F1
#
_cell.length_a   1.000
_cell.length_b   1.000
_cell.length_c   1.000
_cell.angle_alpha   90.00
_cell.angle_beta   90.00
_cell.angle_gamma   90.00
#
_symmetry.space_group_name_H-M   'P 1'
#
loop_
_entity.id
_entity.type
_entity.pdbx_description
1 polymer ?
#
loop_
_entity_poly.entity_id
_entity_poly.type
_entity_poly.pdbx_seq_one_letter_code
_entity_poly.pdbx_strand_id
1 'polypeptide(L)'
;NLNMKTVIKAANGQSVEAKTVFARSIQFLKEEALKVICQRTGDDHFSVDDIQWVLTVPAIWTSRGQAVHERSSLWGEVYFKE
;
A
#
# COMPACT_ATOMS: atom_id res chain seq x y z
N ASN A 1 3.04 -1.90 -19.57
CA ASN A 1 3.90 -0.78 -19.14
C ASN A 1 3.00 0.24 -18.44
N LEU A 2 2.85 0.13 -17.11
CA LEU A 2 2.10 1.12 -16.32
C LEU A 2 3.06 2.24 -15.90
N ASN A 3 2.62 3.48 -15.98
CA ASN A 3 3.39 4.65 -15.54
C ASN A 3 2.47 5.62 -14.79
N MET A 4 3.03 6.70 -14.24
CA MET A 4 2.25 7.68 -13.45
C MET A 4 1.10 8.36 -14.22
N LYS A 5 1.08 8.27 -15.55
CA LYS A 5 0.03 8.80 -16.44
C LYS A 5 -0.99 7.74 -16.85
N THR A 6 -0.89 6.51 -16.36
CA THR A 6 -1.88 5.46 -16.63
C THR A 6 -3.23 5.92 -16.11
N VAL A 7 -4.25 5.87 -16.98
CA VAL A 7 -5.64 6.23 -16.67
C VAL A 7 -6.51 4.98 -16.63
N ILE A 8 -7.47 4.97 -15.71
CA ILE A 8 -8.46 3.91 -15.51
C ILE A 8 -9.82 4.49 -15.92
N LYS A 9 -10.50 3.80 -16.83
CA LYS A 9 -11.84 4.18 -17.27
C LYS A 9 -12.89 3.50 -16.38
N ALA A 10 -13.78 4.29 -15.79
CA ALA A 10 -14.87 3.81 -14.96
C ALA A 10 -16.11 3.48 -15.81
N ALA A 11 -17.01 2.66 -15.24
CA ALA A 11 -18.25 2.25 -15.90
C ALA A 11 -19.19 3.43 -16.23
N ASN A 12 -19.09 4.53 -15.48
CA ASN A 12 -19.84 5.77 -15.72
C ASN A 12 -19.26 6.64 -16.87
N GLY A 13 -18.26 6.13 -17.60
CA GLY A 13 -17.63 6.82 -18.72
C GLY A 13 -16.52 7.80 -18.32
N GLN A 14 -16.34 8.09 -17.03
CA GLN A 14 -15.27 8.97 -16.55
C GLN A 14 -13.92 8.24 -16.52
N SER A 15 -12.83 9.01 -16.60
CA SER A 15 -11.47 8.46 -16.49
C SER A 15 -10.72 9.13 -15.34
N VAL A 16 -9.95 8.34 -14.60
CA VAL A 16 -9.19 8.79 -13.41
C VAL A 16 -7.77 8.24 -13.50
N GLU A 17 -6.78 9.03 -13.07
CA GLU A 17 -5.39 8.56 -13.00
C GLU A 17 -5.26 7.39 -12.02
N ALA A 18 -4.55 6.33 -12.41
CA ALA A 18 -4.36 5.13 -11.59
C ALA A 18 -3.77 5.46 -10.21
N LYS A 19 -2.84 6.43 -10.13
CA LYS A 19 -2.29 6.90 -8.84
C LYS A 19 -3.38 7.43 -7.90
N THR A 20 -4.39 8.11 -8.44
CA THR A 20 -5.49 8.69 -7.66
C THR A 20 -6.40 7.58 -7.14
N VAL A 21 -6.65 6.55 -7.95
CA VAL A 21 -7.39 5.36 -7.51
C VAL A 21 -6.63 4.67 -6.38
N PHE A 22 -5.34 4.38 -6.55
CA PHE A 22 -4.53 3.74 -5.51
C PHE A 22 -4.46 4.55 -4.21
N ALA A 23 -4.24 5.87 -4.30
CA ALA A 23 -4.20 6.75 -3.14
C ALA A 23 -5.52 6.73 -2.36
N ARG A 24 -6.65 6.83 -3.07
CA ARG A 24 -7.99 6.75 -2.45
C ARG A 24 -8.27 5.38 -1.85
N SER A 25 -7.86 4.30 -2.53
CA SER A 25 -8.01 2.94 -1.99
C SER A 25 -7.21 2.75 -0.72
N ILE A 26 -5.94 3.20 -0.67
CA ILE A 26 -5.10 3.10 0.53
C ILE A 26 -5.66 3.95 1.66
N GLN A 27 -6.11 5.18 1.37
CA GLN A 27 -6.75 6.04 2.37
C GLN A 27 -7.99 5.36 2.97
N PHE A 28 -8.88 4.86 2.12
CA PHE A 28 -10.08 4.14 2.57
C PHE A 28 -9.72 2.94 3.45
N LEU A 29 -8.73 2.14 3.06
CA LEU A 29 -8.29 0.99 3.85
C LEU A 29 -7.76 1.40 5.22
N LYS A 30 -7.00 2.50 5.33
CA LYS A 30 -6.52 3.02 6.61
C LYS A 30 -7.67 3.46 7.51
N GLU A 31 -8.62 4.20 6.96
CA GLU A 31 -9.79 4.69 7.70
C GLU A 31 -10.67 3.54 8.20
N GLU A 32 -10.93 2.53 7.35
CA GLU A 32 -11.70 1.35 7.76
C GLU A 32 -10.98 0.50 8.79
N ALA A 33 -9.67 0.31 8.63
CA ALA A 33 -8.87 -0.42 9.61
C ALA A 33 -8.89 0.29 10.98
N LEU A 34 -8.80 1.62 11.01
CA LEU A 34 -8.90 2.38 12.26
C LEU A 34 -10.26 2.18 12.93
N LYS A 35 -11.37 2.27 12.17
CA LYS A 35 -12.71 2.00 12.70
C LYS A 35 -12.80 0.61 13.34
N VAL A 36 -12.27 -0.41 12.67
CA VAL A 36 -12.26 -1.79 13.19
C VAL A 36 -11.43 -1.89 14.47
N ILE A 37 -10.27 -1.22 14.53
CA ILE A 37 -9.42 -1.20 15.73
C ILE A 37 -10.19 -0.60 16.90
N CYS A 38 -10.73 0.61 16.76
CA CYS A 38 -11.50 1.28 17.82
C CYS A 38 -12.68 0.43 18.31
N GLN A 39 -13.42 -0.18 17.37
CA GLN A 39 -14.54 -1.07 17.71
C GLN A 39 -14.11 -2.31 18.50
N ARG A 40 -12.92 -2.85 18.23
CA ARG A 40 -12.41 -4.07 18.87
C ARG A 40 -11.74 -3.80 20.21
N THR A 41 -11.13 -2.64 20.38
CA THR A 41 -10.51 -2.21 21.64
C THR A 41 -11.50 -1.57 22.60
N GLY A 42 -12.61 -1.02 22.08
CA GLY A 42 -13.54 -0.21 22.87
C GLY A 42 -13.00 1.19 23.18
N ASP A 43 -11.94 1.59 22.49
CA ASP A 43 -11.21 2.85 22.69
C ASP A 43 -11.27 3.67 21.40
N ASP A 44 -11.85 4.85 21.48
CA ASP A 44 -12.03 5.79 20.37
C ASP A 44 -10.89 6.82 20.26
N HIS A 45 -9.86 6.72 21.10
CA HIS A 45 -8.73 7.65 21.09
C HIS A 45 -7.67 7.33 20.03
N PHE A 46 -7.71 6.14 19.40
CA PHE A 46 -6.77 5.82 18.32
C PHE A 46 -7.00 6.72 17.12
N SER A 47 -5.91 7.33 16.65
CA SER A 47 -5.85 8.11 15.42
C SER A 47 -5.01 7.38 14.35
N VAL A 48 -5.06 7.89 13.13
CA VAL A 48 -4.25 7.35 12.02
C VAL A 48 -2.74 7.48 12.29
N ASP A 49 -2.35 8.48 13.08
CA ASP A 49 -0.95 8.79 13.42
C ASP A 49 -0.39 7.89 14.52
N ASP A 50 -1.25 7.22 15.29
CA ASP A 50 -0.85 6.27 16.34
C ASP A 50 -0.44 4.90 15.79
N ILE A 51 -0.60 4.69 14.47
CA ILE A 51 -0.43 3.39 13.82
C ILE A 51 0.65 3.47 12.73
N GLN A 52 1.63 2.57 12.80
CA GLN A 52 2.59 2.38 11.73
C GLN A 52 1.99 1.52 10.61
N TRP A 53 1.77 2.14 9.44
CA TRP A 53 1.18 1.47 8.28
C TRP A 53 2.25 0.94 7.33
N VAL A 54 2.31 -0.38 7.15
CA VAL A 54 3.23 -1.03 6.19
C VAL A 54 2.46 -1.48 4.96
N LEU A 55 2.85 -0.99 3.77
CA LEU A 55 2.34 -1.46 2.49
C LEU A 55 3.35 -2.43 1.88
N THR A 56 3.01 -3.72 1.83
CA THR A 56 3.88 -4.73 1.22
C THR A 56 3.66 -4.78 -0.30
N VAL A 57 4.76 -4.80 -1.05
CA VAL A 57 4.73 -5.08 -2.49
C VAL A 57 5.45 -6.40 -2.74
N PRO A 58 4.91 -7.29 -3.58
CA PRO A 58 5.59 -8.55 -3.89
C PRO A 58 6.87 -8.26 -4.67
N ALA A 59 7.97 -8.92 -4.27
CA ALA A 59 9.32 -8.71 -4.83
C ALA A 59 9.45 -8.96 -6.35
N ILE A 60 8.45 -9.60 -6.97
CA ILE A 60 8.41 -9.93 -8.40
C ILE A 60 8.00 -8.77 -9.31
N TRP A 61 7.63 -7.59 -8.77
CA TRP A 61 7.14 -6.46 -9.57
C TRP A 61 8.21 -5.61 -10.26
N THR A 62 9.49 -5.78 -9.92
CA THR A 62 10.60 -5.25 -10.72
C THR A 62 10.94 -6.24 -11.84
N SER A 63 10.81 -5.81 -13.08
CA SER A 63 10.87 -6.56 -14.34
C SER A 63 12.18 -7.28 -14.69
N ARG A 64 12.87 -7.91 -13.72
CA ARG A 64 13.95 -8.90 -13.93
C ARG A 64 13.98 -9.88 -12.76
N GLY A 65 13.25 -10.98 -12.86
CA GLY A 65 13.35 -12.16 -11.98
C GLY A 65 14.70 -12.89 -12.02
N GLN A 66 15.80 -12.21 -12.35
CA GLN A 66 17.15 -12.79 -12.47
C GLN A 66 18.18 -12.17 -11.52
N ALA A 67 17.90 -10.99 -10.92
CA ALA A 67 18.73 -10.44 -9.84
C ALA A 67 18.26 -10.89 -8.43
N VAL A 68 17.26 -11.79 -8.38
CA VAL A 68 16.58 -12.24 -7.16
C VAL A 68 17.44 -13.22 -6.33
N HIS A 69 18.51 -13.81 -6.89
CA HIS A 69 19.23 -14.86 -6.16
C HIS A 69 20.35 -14.36 -5.22
N GLU A 70 21.05 -13.28 -5.54
CA GLU A 70 22.31 -12.96 -4.82
C GLU A 70 22.18 -11.87 -3.75
N ARG A 71 21.07 -11.11 -3.76
CA ARG A 71 20.89 -9.94 -2.87
C ARG A 71 19.93 -10.18 -1.71
N SER A 72 19.30 -11.36 -1.66
CA SER A 72 18.24 -11.70 -0.69
C SER A 72 18.72 -11.67 0.77
N SER A 73 20.01 -11.91 1.03
CA SER A 73 20.58 -11.89 2.38
C SER A 73 20.71 -10.50 2.98
N LEU A 74 20.82 -9.45 2.15
CA LEU A 74 20.97 -8.06 2.63
C LEU A 74 19.64 -7.35 2.84
N TRP A 75 18.57 -7.82 2.21
CA TRP A 75 17.24 -7.21 2.36
C TRP A 75 16.57 -7.58 3.68
N GLY A 76 16.84 -8.77 4.24
CA GLY A 76 16.30 -9.18 5.54
C GLY A 76 16.72 -8.28 6.71
N GLU A 77 17.90 -7.67 6.66
CA GLU A 77 18.41 -6.77 7.72
C GLU A 77 17.87 -5.33 7.61
N VAL A 78 17.45 -4.88 6.42
CA VAL A 78 16.97 -3.50 6.21
C VAL A 78 15.47 -3.36 6.54
N TYR A 79 14.66 -4.42 6.40
CA TYR A 79 13.22 -4.36 6.70
C TYR A 79 12.88 -4.45 8.21
N PHE A 80 13.87 -4.59 9.09
CA PHE A 80 13.69 -4.69 10.55
C PHE A 80 14.39 -3.59 11.35
N LYS A 81 14.77 -2.48 10.72
CA LYS A 81 15.28 -1.34 11.47
C LYS A 81 14.69 -0.03 10.95
N GLU A 82 13.97 0.60 11.87
CA GLU A 82 13.28 1.90 11.83
C GLU A 82 11.87 1.90 11.23
#